data_AF-A0A7V4XHW1-F1
#
_entry.id   AF-A0A7V4XHW1-F1
#
_cell.length_a   1.000
_cell.length_b   1.000
_cell.length_c   1.000
_cell.angle_alpha   90.00
_cell.angle_beta   90.00
_cell.angle_gamma   90.00
#
_symmetry.space_group_name_H-M   'P 1'
#
loop_
_entity.id
_entity.type
_entity.pdbx_description
1 polymer ?
#
loop_
_entity_poly.entity_id
_entity_poly.type
_entity_poly.pdbx_seq_one_letter_code
_entity_poly.pdbx_strand_id
1 'polypeptide(L)'
;MEALHKILGQSEMMAYLIMMAPRLLELHRVLKPTGSLYLHCGSVASHYLKIMLDVIFGPTRFVNEIAWKRSYGHGIHAGVWEEAMILCSSMQRRLITH
;
A
#
# COMPACT_ATOMS: atom_id res chain seq x y z
N MET A 1 -0.76 -15.40 0.18
CA MET A 1 -1.63 -14.88 1.26
C MET A 1 -1.54 -15.66 2.57
N GLU A 2 -1.16 -16.94 2.59
CA GLU A 2 -1.13 -17.77 3.82
C GLU A 2 -0.34 -17.17 5.00
N ALA A 3 0.82 -16.57 4.75
CA ALA A 3 1.61 -15.92 5.81
C ALA A 3 0.85 -14.76 6.49
N LEU A 4 0.13 -13.94 5.70
CA LEU A 4 -0.72 -12.88 6.24
C LEU A 4 -1.94 -13.46 6.98
N HIS A 5 -2.53 -14.56 6.49
CA HIS A 5 -3.62 -15.25 7.20
C HIS A 5 -3.17 -15.78 8.59
N LYS A 6 -1.94 -16.29 8.71
CA LYS A 6 -1.38 -16.74 10.00
C LYS A 6 -1.17 -15.60 11.01
N ILE A 7 -0.95 -14.37 10.52
CA ILE A 7 -0.73 -13.18 11.37
C ILE A 7 -2.06 -12.48 11.70
N LEU A 8 -2.96 -12.36 10.71
CA LEU A 8 -4.18 -11.55 10.80
C LEU A 8 -5.45 -12.36 11.10
N GLY A 9 -5.41 -13.68 10.97
CA GLY A 9 -6.56 -14.57 11.17
C GLY A 9 -7.78 -14.20 10.30
N GLN A 10 -8.97 -14.49 10.82
CA GLN A 10 -10.25 -14.05 10.26
C GLN A 10 -10.60 -12.64 10.77
N SER A 11 -9.85 -11.63 10.31
CA SER A 11 -10.09 -10.23 10.64
C SER A 11 -10.59 -9.42 9.44
N GLU A 12 -11.24 -8.29 9.72
CA GLU A 12 -11.63 -7.29 8.72
C GLU A 12 -10.45 -6.83 7.85
N MET A 13 -9.24 -6.74 8.42
CA MET A 13 -8.03 -6.42 7.66
C MET A 13 -7.69 -7.54 6.67
N MET A 14 -7.79 -8.82 7.07
CA MET A 14 -7.55 -9.93 6.15
C MET A 14 -8.60 -9.97 5.03
N ALA A 15 -9.88 -9.73 5.35
CA ALA A 15 -10.96 -9.63 4.36
C ALA A 15 -10.73 -8.47 3.37
N TYR A 16 -10.34 -7.29 3.88
CA TYR A 16 -9.97 -6.13 3.06
C TYR A 16 -8.82 -6.44 2.09
N LEU A 17 -7.75 -7.09 2.58
CA LEU A 17 -6.60 -7.47 1.77
C LEU A 17 -6.97 -8.52 0.71
N ILE A 18 -7.74 -9.56 1.06
CA ILE A 18 -8.24 -10.57 0.10
C ILE A 18 -9.05 -9.89 -1.01
N MET A 19 -9.92 -8.94 -0.65
CA MET A 19 -10.72 -8.19 -1.62
C MET A 19 -9.84 -7.30 -2.51
N MET A 20 -8.81 -6.66 -1.96
CA MET A 20 -7.92 -5.75 -2.70
C MET A 20 -6.97 -6.46 -3.68
N ALA A 21 -6.49 -7.65 -3.34
CA ALA A 21 -5.51 -8.40 -4.13
C ALA A 21 -5.85 -8.53 -5.65
N PRO A 22 -7.04 -8.99 -6.07
CA PRO A 22 -7.36 -9.12 -7.51
C PRO A 22 -7.39 -7.77 -8.23
N ARG A 23 -7.80 -6.67 -7.55
CA ARG A 23 -7.81 -5.33 -8.15
C ARG A 23 -6.40 -4.80 -8.37
N LEU A 24 -5.50 -4.99 -7.41
CA LEU A 24 -4.10 -4.58 -7.55
C LEU A 24 -3.36 -5.40 -8.63
N LEU A 25 -3.71 -6.68 -8.80
CA LEU A 25 -3.19 -7.53 -9.86
C LEU A 25 -3.62 -7.05 -11.26
N GLU A 26 -4.92 -6.75 -11.44
CA GLU A 26 -5.42 -6.20 -12.71
C GLU A 26 -4.85 -4.81 -12.99
N LEU A 27 -4.69 -3.95 -11.98
CA LEU A 27 -4.02 -2.65 -12.12
C LEU A 27 -2.58 -2.81 -12.58
N HIS A 28 -1.82 -3.77 -12.03
CA HIS A 28 -0.46 -4.08 -12.51
C HIS A 28 -0.46 -4.54 -13.98
N ARG A 29 -1.42 -5.39 -14.38
CA ARG A 29 -1.56 -5.91 -15.74
C ARG A 29 -1.84 -4.83 -16.79
N VAL A 30 -2.60 -3.79 -16.46
CA VAL A 30 -2.95 -2.69 -17.39
C VAL A 30 -2.01 -1.48 -17.32
N LEU A 31 -1.14 -1.40 -16.32
CA LEU A 31 -0.24 -0.27 -16.15
C LEU A 31 0.84 -0.28 -17.25
N LYS A 32 1.06 0.87 -17.90
CA LYS A 32 2.16 1.05 -18.87
C LYS A 32 3.50 0.72 -18.20
N PRO A 33 4.53 0.22 -18.90
CA PRO A 33 5.84 -0.09 -18.30
C PRO A 33 6.49 1.06 -17.52
N THR A 34 6.22 2.31 -17.90
CA THR A 34 6.70 3.53 -17.23
C THR A 34 5.71 4.14 -16.23
N GLY A 35 4.58 3.47 -15.96
CA GLY A 35 3.52 3.97 -15.10
C GLY A 35 3.83 3.87 -13.61
N SER A 36 3.00 4.55 -12.83
CA SER A 36 3.02 4.51 -11.38
C SER A 36 1.61 4.35 -10.82
N LEU A 37 1.49 3.54 -9.78
CA LEU A 37 0.28 3.36 -8.99
C LEU A 37 0.38 4.22 -7.72
N TYR A 38 -0.63 5.05 -7.49
CA TYR A 38 -0.83 5.80 -6.26
C TYR A 38 -2.02 5.18 -5.52
N LEU A 39 -1.78 4.57 -4.36
CA LEU A 39 -2.81 3.88 -3.57
C LEU A 39 -3.04 4.62 -2.26
N HIS A 40 -4.19 5.27 -2.12
CA HIS A 40 -4.62 5.88 -0.87
C HIS A 40 -5.21 4.84 0.09
N CYS A 41 -4.85 4.92 1.37
CA CYS A 41 -5.25 3.99 2.43
C CYS A 41 -5.09 4.65 3.82
N GLY A 42 -5.61 4.02 4.88
CA GLY A 42 -5.31 4.43 6.26
C GLY A 42 -3.96 3.91 6.74
N SER A 43 -3.34 4.58 7.72
CA SER A 43 -2.01 4.21 8.27
C SER A 43 -1.90 2.75 8.75
N VAL A 44 -2.99 2.19 9.30
CA VAL A 44 -3.06 0.77 9.73
C VAL A 44 -3.02 -0.20 8.54
N ALA A 45 -3.57 0.19 7.39
CA ALA A 45 -3.62 -0.65 6.19
C ALA A 45 -2.36 -0.53 5.33
N SER A 46 -1.63 0.60 5.40
CA SER A 46 -0.53 0.90 4.47
C SER A 46 0.57 -0.15 4.51
N HIS A 47 0.99 -0.57 5.69
CA HIS A 47 2.02 -1.58 5.91
C HIS A 47 1.68 -2.93 5.24
N TYR A 48 0.42 -3.38 5.37
CA TYR A 48 -0.04 -4.63 4.74
C TYR A 48 -0.22 -4.51 3.23
N LEU A 49 -0.72 -3.36 2.75
CA LEU A 49 -0.82 -3.05 1.33
C LEU A 49 0.55 -2.94 0.67
N LYS A 50 1.56 -2.40 1.36
CA LYS A 50 2.95 -2.37 0.89
C LYS A 50 3.49 -3.79 0.66
N ILE A 51 3.29 -4.70 1.63
CA ILE A 51 3.67 -6.12 1.47
C ILE A 51 2.95 -6.76 0.27
N MET A 52 1.66 -6.45 0.08
CA MET A 52 0.90 -6.94 -1.08
C MET A 52 1.42 -6.38 -2.41
N LEU A 53 1.79 -5.10 -2.45
CA LEU A 53 2.37 -4.46 -3.63
C LEU A 53 3.77 -5.00 -3.94
N ASP A 54 4.60 -5.30 -2.93
CA ASP A 54 5.90 -5.96 -3.12
C ASP A 54 5.74 -7.35 -3.77
N VAL A 55 4.67 -8.09 -3.45
CA VAL A 55 4.36 -9.40 -4.06
C VAL A 55 3.87 -9.26 -5.50
N ILE A 56 3.15 -8.19 -5.84
CA ILE A 56 2.56 -8.00 -7.17
C ILE A 56 3.54 -7.34 -8.16
N PHE A 57 4.24 -6.28 -7.73
CA PHE A 57 5.14 -5.47 -8.56
C PHE A 57 6.62 -5.87 -8.38
N GLY A 58 6.98 -6.39 -7.21
CA GLY A 58 8.36 -6.67 -6.79
C GLY A 58 8.87 -5.70 -5.71
N PRO A 59 9.76 -6.14 -4.80
CA PRO A 59 10.16 -5.36 -3.62
C PRO A 59 10.99 -4.09 -3.95
N THR A 60 11.57 -4.00 -5.14
CA THR A 60 12.35 -2.82 -5.59
C THR A 60 11.48 -1.70 -6.18
N ARG A 61 10.16 -1.91 -6.26
CA ARG A 61 9.20 -1.02 -6.94
C ARG A 61 8.50 -0.01 -6.06
N PHE A 62 8.49 -0.24 -4.76
CA PHE A 62 8.07 0.75 -3.78
C PHE A 62 8.93 2.01 -3.92
N VAL A 63 8.30 3.15 -4.21
CA VAL A 63 9.01 4.43 -4.39
C VAL A 63 8.98 5.25 -3.12
N ASN A 64 7.79 5.47 -2.55
CA ASN A 64 7.60 6.26 -1.33
C ASN A 64 6.24 5.97 -0.66
N GLU A 65 6.11 6.35 0.60
CA GLU A 65 4.84 6.48 1.31
C GLU A 65 4.68 7.93 1.78
N ILE A 66 3.51 8.52 1.51
CA ILE A 66 3.15 9.88 1.93
C ILE A 66 2.12 9.75 3.04
N ALA A 67 2.56 9.93 4.29
CA ALA A 67 1.68 9.98 5.45
C ALA A 67 1.24 11.42 5.74
N TRP A 68 -0.05 11.64 6.01
CA TRP A 68 -0.60 12.94 6.37
C TRP A 68 -1.33 12.87 7.71
N LYS A 69 -0.88 13.68 8.67
CA LYS A 69 -1.46 13.78 10.00
C LYS A 69 -2.40 15.00 10.05
N ARG A 70 -3.71 14.76 10.14
CA ARG A 70 -4.70 15.83 10.32
C ARG A 70 -5.03 15.97 11.80
N SER A 71 -4.70 17.13 12.37
CA SER A 71 -5.16 17.54 13.69
C SER A 71 -6.32 18.51 13.51
N TYR A 72 -7.52 18.11 13.97
CA TYR A 72 -8.62 19.07 14.16
C TYR A 72 -8.42 19.83 15.48
N GLY A 73 -9.00 21.03 15.58
CA GLY A 73 -8.59 22.08 16.54
C GLY A 73 -8.62 21.70 18.03
N HIS A 74 -7.91 22.51 18.84
CA HIS A 74 -7.68 22.26 20.26
C HIS A 74 -8.96 22.15 21.10
N GLY A 75 -9.37 20.91 21.35
CA GLY A 75 -10.43 20.54 22.28
C GLY A 75 -10.18 19.16 22.89
N ILE A 76 -10.90 18.84 23.96
CA ILE A 76 -10.76 17.59 24.72
C ILE A 76 -11.06 16.30 23.93
N HIS A 77 -11.58 16.42 22.71
CA HIS A 77 -11.77 15.33 21.74
C HIS A 77 -11.06 15.63 20.40
N ALA A 78 -9.85 16.17 20.43
CA ALA A 78 -9.01 16.35 19.23
C ALA A 78 -8.58 14.99 18.64
N GLY A 79 -9.44 14.42 17.80
CA GLY A 79 -9.14 13.22 17.04
C GLY A 79 -8.01 13.48 16.03
N VAL A 80 -6.94 12.68 16.13
CA VAL A 80 -5.86 12.63 15.15
C VAL A 80 -6.24 11.60 14.08
N TRP A 81 -6.31 12.03 12.83
CA TRP A 81 -6.57 11.15 11.69
C TRP A 81 -5.31 11.05 10.84
N GLU A 82 -4.87 9.82 10.55
CA GLU A 82 -3.65 9.53 9.80
C GLU A 82 -3.99 8.79 8.50
N GLU A 83 -3.86 9.53 7.40
CA GLU A 83 -4.02 9.05 6.02
C GLU A 83 -2.66 8.69 5.43
N ALA A 84 -2.60 7.70 4.55
CA ALA A 84 -1.38 7.27 3.87
C ALA A 84 -1.62 7.11 2.35
N MET A 85 -0.62 7.45 1.55
CA MET A 85 -0.62 7.16 0.11
C MET A 85 0.68 6.46 -0.28
N ILE A 86 0.57 5.24 -0.79
CA ILE A 86 1.69 4.45 -1.28
C ILE A 86 1.92 4.73 -2.76
N LEU A 87 3.16 5.03 -3.14
CA LEU A 87 3.60 5.15 -4.53
C LEU A 87 4.45 3.94 -4.93
N CYS A 88 4.00 3.22 -5.96
CA CYS A 88 4.70 2.07 -6.54
C CYS A 88 4.87 2.27 -8.07
N SER A 89 5.99 1.83 -8.65
CA SER A 89 6.26 1.98 -10.10
C SER A 89 6.37 0.65 -10.83
N SER A 90 5.80 0.57 -12.04
CA SER A 90 6.00 -0.56 -12.96
C SER A 90 7.39 -0.62 -13.59
N MET A 91 8.16 0.48 -13.53
CA MET A 91 9.50 0.56 -14.11
C MET A 91 10.50 -0.11 -13.17
N GLN A 92 11.16 -1.19 -13.62
CA GLN A 92 12.31 -1.72 -12.89
C GLN A 92 13.40 -0.65 -12.90
N ARG A 93 13.65 -0.02 -11.73
CA ARG A 93 14.82 0.84 -11.56
C ARG A 93 16.05 0.00 -11.86
N ARG A 94 16.66 0.22 -13.03
CA ARG A 94 17.94 -0.42 -13.37
C ARG A 94 18.92 0.01 -12.30
N LEU A 95 19.46 -0.98 -11.58
CA LEU A 95 20.66 -0.75 -10.79
C LEU A 95 21.72 -0.23 -11.77
N ILE A 96 22.25 0.96 -11.50
CA ILE A 96 23.41 1.47 -12.20
C ILE A 96 24.60 0.71 -11.60
N THR A 97 24.79 -0.52 -12.06
CA THR A 97 26.03 -1.27 -11.84
C THR A 97 27.08 -0.70 -12.78
N HIS A 98 27.85 0.24 -12.24
CA HIS A 98 29.18 0.57 -12.77
C HIS A 98 30.18 -0.51 -12.33
#